data_AF-A0A132MHX4-F1
#
_entry.id   AF-A0A132MHX4-F1
#
_cell.length_a   1.000
_cell.length_b   1.000
_cell.length_c   1.000
_cell.angle_alpha   90.00
_cell.angle_beta   90.00
_cell.angle_gamma   90.00
#
_symmetry.space_group_name_H-M   'P 1'
#
loop_
_entity.id
_entity.type
_entity.pdbx_description
1 polymer ?
#
loop_
_entity_poly.entity_id
_entity_poly.type
_entity_poly.pdbx_seq_one_letter_code
_entity_poly.pdbx_strand_id
1 'polypeptide(L)'
;MTTRVGVWVCTPGFDPVELARQEGECREHATWMGWEVHGVYQDGACPLWASDPPGLRALLADLCDGLFPGVRPAPRGGSPASPPRG
;
A
#
# COMPACT_ATOMS: atom_id res chain seq x y z
N MET A 1 -10.33 -2.40 -19.13
CA MET A 1 -9.34 -1.43 -18.66
C MET A 1 -8.86 -1.93 -17.30
N THR A 2 -7.56 -2.15 -17.15
CA THR A 2 -6.95 -2.64 -15.89
C THR A 2 -6.88 -1.47 -14.92
N THR A 3 -7.39 -1.62 -13.69
CA THR A 3 -7.28 -0.58 -12.67
C THR A 3 -5.83 -0.51 -12.20
N ARG A 4 -5.19 0.65 -12.35
CA ARG A 4 -3.85 0.90 -11.82
C ARG A 4 -3.95 1.47 -10.41
N VAL A 5 -3.08 1.03 -9.49
CA VAL A 5 -3.10 1.47 -8.09
C VAL A 5 -1.70 1.77 -7.54
N GLY A 6 -1.60 2.75 -6.66
CA GLY A 6 -0.45 2.94 -5.77
C GLY A 6 -0.65 2.17 -4.46
N VAL A 7 0.39 1.51 -3.95
CA VAL A 7 0.33 0.74 -2.69
C VAL A 7 1.08 1.49 -1.59
N TRP A 8 0.45 1.68 -0.43
CA TRP A 8 1.11 2.28 0.74
C TRP A 8 1.25 1.28 1.88
N VAL A 9 2.46 1.13 2.41
CA VAL A 9 2.77 0.29 3.57
C VAL A 9 3.47 1.14 4.64
N CYS A 10 3.07 0.98 5.90
CA CYS A 10 3.62 1.75 7.02
C CYS A 10 3.66 0.90 8.28
N THR A 11 4.77 1.02 9.03
CA THR A 11 4.96 0.34 10.32
C THR A 11 5.27 1.35 11.43
N PRO A 12 4.71 1.21 12.64
CA PRO A 12 4.92 2.18 13.73
C PRO A 12 6.38 2.36 14.16
N GLY A 13 7.20 1.32 14.00
CA GLY A 13 8.65 1.32 14.17
C GLY A 13 9.33 0.79 12.91
N PHE A 14 10.66 0.78 12.87
CA PHE A 14 11.37 0.16 11.75
C PHE A 14 11.26 -1.38 11.85
N ASP A 15 10.38 -1.95 11.04
CA ASP A 15 10.18 -3.40 10.91
C ASP A 15 10.14 -3.79 9.42
N PRO A 16 11.29 -4.21 8.83
CA PRO A 16 11.37 -4.54 7.41
C PRO A 16 10.63 -5.83 7.05
N VAL A 17 10.45 -6.76 8.00
CA VAL A 17 9.74 -8.02 7.77
C VAL A 17 8.25 -7.74 7.63
N GLU A 18 7.71 -6.90 8.52
CA GLU A 18 6.30 -6.48 8.45
C GLU A 18 6.01 -5.63 7.21
N LEU A 19 6.93 -4.74 6.81
CA LEU A 19 6.79 -3.96 5.56
C LEU A 19 6.72 -4.89 4.33
N ALA A 20 7.60 -5.89 4.25
CA ALA A 20 7.59 -6.87 3.16
C ALA A 20 6.32 -7.72 3.16
N ARG A 21 5.82 -8.11 4.34
CA ARG A 21 4.55 -8.84 4.48
C ARG A 21 3.37 -8.01 3.96
N GLN A 22 3.26 -6.75 4.39
CA GLN A 22 2.21 -5.84 3.94
C GLN A 22 2.25 -5.58 2.43
N GLU A 23 3.44 -5.43 1.86
CA GLU A 23 3.63 -5.28 0.41
C GLU A 23 3.14 -6.54 -0.34
N GLY A 24 3.54 -7.72 0.13
CA GLY A 24 3.13 -9.01 -0.45
C GLY A 24 1.62 -9.16 -0.49
N GLU A 25 0.94 -8.90 0.64
CA GLU A 25 -0.52 -8.97 0.73
C GLU A 25 -1.24 -7.99 -0.20
N CYS A 26 -0.69 -6.78 -0.36
CA CYS A 26 -1.26 -5.79 -1.27
C CYS A 26 -1.10 -6.21 -2.73
N ARG A 27 0.05 -6.80 -3.11
CA ARG A 27 0.31 -7.30 -4.46
C ARG A 27 -0.51 -8.54 -4.80
N GLU A 28 -0.65 -9.46 -3.86
CA GLU A 28 -1.52 -10.63 -4.00
C GLU A 28 -2.98 -10.20 -4.21
N HIS A 29 -3.46 -9.26 -3.39
CA HIS A 29 -4.79 -8.71 -3.55
C HIS A 29 -4.97 -7.99 -4.90
N ALA A 30 -4.01 -7.18 -5.32
CA ALA A 30 -4.05 -6.54 -6.64
C ALA A 30 -4.12 -7.59 -7.76
N THR A 31 -3.38 -8.69 -7.63
CA THR A 31 -3.42 -9.81 -8.58
C THR A 31 -4.80 -10.43 -8.66
N TRP A 32 -5.44 -10.73 -7.52
CA TRP A 32 -6.81 -11.27 -7.48
C TRP A 32 -7.85 -10.34 -8.09
N MET A 33 -7.68 -9.03 -7.91
CA MET A 33 -8.59 -8.02 -8.45
C MET A 33 -8.31 -7.68 -9.92
N GLY A 34 -7.25 -8.24 -10.52
CA GLY A 34 -6.80 -7.89 -11.87
C GLY A 34 -6.35 -6.43 -11.98
N TRP A 35 -5.69 -5.92 -10.94
CA TRP A 35 -5.14 -4.56 -10.88
C TRP A 35 -3.65 -4.54 -11.23
N GLU A 36 -3.19 -3.41 -11.74
CA GLU A 36 -1.77 -3.13 -11.99
C GLU A 36 -1.21 -2.30 -10.82
N VAL A 37 -0.16 -2.77 -10.16
CA VAL A 37 0.53 -1.98 -9.13
C VAL A 37 1.51 -1.03 -9.82
N HIS A 38 1.27 0.28 -9.70
CA HIS A 38 2.17 1.32 -10.22
C HIS A 38 3.47 1.38 -9.42
N GLY A 39 3.35 1.46 -8.09
CA GLY A 39 4.46 1.64 -7.18
C GLY A 39 4.07 1.25 -5.75
N VAL A 40 5.08 0.92 -4.95
CA VAL A 40 4.95 0.65 -3.52
C VAL A 40 5.70 1.73 -2.77
N TYR A 41 4.98 2.44 -1.90
CA TYR A 41 5.50 3.54 -1.09
C TYR A 41 5.55 3.08 0.35
N GLN A 42 6.72 3.18 0.97
CA GLN A 42 7.00 2.56 2.26
C GLN A 42 7.41 3.61 3.29
N ASP A 43 6.85 3.52 4.49
CA ASP A 43 7.25 4.32 5.64
C ASP A 43 7.54 3.40 6.84
N GLY A 44 8.83 3.17 7.11
CA GLY A 44 9.28 2.59 8.37
C GLY A 44 9.28 3.65 9.47
N ALA A 45 8.88 3.28 10.69
CA ALA A 45 8.77 4.22 11.82
C ALA A 45 7.78 5.37 11.56
N CYS A 46 6.58 5.01 11.12
CA CYS A 46 5.42 5.87 10.90
C CYS A 46 4.42 5.66 12.06
N PRO A 47 4.66 6.25 13.25
CA PRO A 47 3.73 6.20 14.36
C PRO A 47 2.44 6.95 14.02
N LEU A 48 1.35 6.68 14.75
CA LEU A 48 0.03 7.27 14.49
C LEU A 48 -0.02 8.81 14.52
N TRP A 49 1.00 9.45 15.10
CA TRP A 49 1.14 10.91 15.19
C TRP A 49 2.07 11.49 14.11
N ALA A 50 2.69 10.67 13.25
CA ALA A 50 3.47 11.16 12.13
C ALA A 50 2.53 11.81 11.10
N SER A 51 2.75 13.08 10.81
CA SER A 51 1.88 13.90 9.96
C SER A 51 2.31 13.94 8.49
N ASP A 52 3.59 13.74 8.19
CA ASP A 52 4.14 13.77 6.82
C ASP A 52 5.20 12.68 6.58
N PRO A 53 4.80 11.41 6.52
CA PRO A 53 5.70 10.32 6.14
C PRO A 53 6.19 10.51 4.69
N PRO A 54 7.50 10.37 4.40
CA PRO A 54 8.05 10.56 3.06
C PRO A 54 7.41 9.67 1.98
N GLY A 55 7.11 8.41 2.29
CA GLY A 55 6.44 7.47 1.39
C GLY A 55 5.02 7.92 1.06
N LEU A 56 4.24 8.30 2.09
CA LEU A 56 2.91 8.87 1.89
C LEU A 56 2.95 10.13 1.01
N ARG A 57 3.92 11.01 1.22
CA ARG A 57 4.08 12.23 0.40
C ARG A 57 4.36 11.91 -1.07
N ALA A 58 5.26 10.96 -1.34
CA ALA A 58 5.56 10.52 -2.70
C ALA A 58 4.33 9.90 -3.38
N LEU A 59 3.57 9.08 -2.65
CA LEU A 59 2.33 8.51 -3.15
C LEU A 59 1.29 9.56 -3.51
N LEU A 60 1.13 10.58 -2.66
CA LEU A 60 0.17 11.65 -2.91
C LEU A 60 0.59 12.50 -4.11
N ALA A 61 1.89 12.74 -4.31
CA ALA A 61 2.40 13.42 -5.50
C ALA A 61 2.03 12.66 -6.78
N ASP A 62 2.33 11.36 -6.84
CA ASP A 62 2.03 10.52 -8.01
C ASP A 62 0.52 10.36 -8.26
N LEU A 63 -0.29 10.34 -7.19
CA LEU A 63 -1.74 10.38 -7.28
C LEU A 63 -2.23 11.70 -7.87
N CYS A 64 -1.69 12.84 -7.42
CA CYS A 64 -2.01 14.16 -7.94
C CYS A 64 -1.58 14.36 -9.40
N ASP A 65 -0.47 13.75 -9.80
CA ASP A 65 0.01 13.73 -11.19
C ASP A 65 -0.82 12.80 -12.10
N GLY A 66 -1.79 12.07 -11.53
CA GLY A 66 -2.70 11.21 -12.28
C GLY A 66 -2.07 9.90 -12.75
N LEU A 67 -0.96 9.46 -12.14
CA LEU A 67 -0.27 8.23 -12.53
C LEU A 67 -1.10 6.97 -12.26
N PHE A 68 -2.03 7.05 -11.30
CA PHE A 68 -3.03 6.04 -10.99
C PHE A 68 -4.30 6.67 -10.39
N PRO A 69 -5.48 6.07 -10.59
CA PRO A 69 -6.75 6.60 -10.09
C PRO A 69 -7.06 6.23 -8.61
N GLY A 70 -6.28 5.36 -7.97
CA GLY A 70 -6.62 4.86 -6.63
C GLY A 70 -5.45 4.33 -5.82
N VAL A 71 -5.65 4.27 -4.50
CA VAL A 71 -4.64 3.87 -3.52
C VAL A 71 -5.11 2.63 -2.77
N ARG A 72 -4.21 1.65 -2.60
CA ARG A 72 -4.40 0.50 -1.71
C ARG A 72 -3.50 0.65 -0.48
N PRO A 73 -4.03 1.10 0.67
CA PRO A 73 -3.29 1.06 1.92
C PRO A 73 -3.21 -0.38 2.45
N ALA A 74 -2.11 -0.75 3.09
CA ALA A 74 -2.01 -2.02 3.80
C ALA A 74 -3.06 -2.13 4.91
N PRO A 75 -3.62 -3.32 5.16
CA PRO A 75 -4.50 -3.54 6.30
C PRO A 75 -3.72 -3.30 7.61
N ARG A 76 -4.26 -2.45 8.49
CA ARG A 76 -3.70 -2.24 9.83
C ARG A 76 -3.94 -3.51 10.66
N GLY A 77 -2.97 -4.42 10.70
CA GLY A 77 -2.87 -5.55 11.63
C GLY A 77 -4.13 -6.41 11.84
N GLY A 78 -4.14 -7.62 11.29
CA GLY A 78 -5.11 -8.66 11.65
C GLY A 78 -5.72 -9.38 10.45
N SER A 79 -5.24 -10.60 10.23
CA SER A 79 -5.61 -11.57 9.19
C SER A 79 -5.30 -11.20 7.74
N PRO A 80 -4.77 -12.15 6.94
CA PRO A 80 -4.65 -11.99 5.50
C PRO A 80 -6.05 -11.69 4.94
N ALA A 81 -6.12 -10.71 4.04
CA ALA A 81 -7.35 -10.42 3.32
C ALA A 81 -7.83 -11.73 2.68
N SER A 82 -8.94 -12.29 3.16
CA SER A 82 -9.52 -13.46 2.52
C SER A 82 -9.91 -13.08 1.09
N PRO A 83 -9.67 -13.94 0.09
CA PRO A 83 -10.11 -13.65 -1.26
C PRO A 83 -11.64 -13.49 -1.26
N PRO A 84 -12.20 -12.62 -2.12
CA PRO A 84 -13.64 -12.57 -2.31
C PRO A 84 -14.14 -13.96 -2.69
N ARG A 85 -15.13 -14.48 -1.96
CA ARG A 85 -15.80 -15.72 -2.34
C ARG A 85 -16.58 -15.44 -3.63
N GLY A 86 -16.23 -16.16 -4.69
CA GLY A 86 -16.96 -16.16 -5.97
C GLY A 86 -18.37 -16.73 -5.83
#